data_AF-A0ABD1BRI2-F1
#
_entry.id   AF-A0ABD1BRI2-F1
#
_cell.length_a   1.000
_cell.length_b   1.000
_cell.length_c   1.000
_cell.angle_alpha   90.00
_cell.angle_beta   90.00
_cell.angle_gamma   90.00
#
_symmetry.space_group_name_H-M   'P 1'
#
loop_
_entity.id
_entity.type
_entity.pdbx_description
1 polymer ?
#
loop_
_entity_poly.entity_id
_entity_poly.type
_entity_poly.pdbx_seq_one_letter_code
_entity_poly.pdbx_strand_id
1 'polypeptide(L)'
;MKELRKLMRIQALRCNVVYCQKGLRLNVICVLASRSQALRYLLVRCSIDLSNMVVFVGESGDTDYEGLLGGIHKTVILKGIASDLHELHGNRSYPMEDVIPLNSPNIIEAEECGPDAIKMALEKLGINLLKP
;
A
#
# COMPACT_ATOMS: atom_id res chain seq x y z
N MET A 1 14.75 -4.16 12.57
CA MET A 1 13.46 -3.66 13.09
C MET A 1 13.02 -4.24 14.43
N LYS A 2 13.16 -5.55 14.66
CA LYS A 2 12.69 -6.18 15.90
C LYS A 2 13.29 -5.51 17.15
N GLU A 3 14.59 -5.21 17.12
CA GLU A 3 15.25 -4.62 18.30
C GLU A 3 14.96 -3.14 18.49
N LEU A 4 14.89 -2.33 17.43
CA LEU A 4 14.42 -0.95 17.54
C LEU A 4 12.99 -0.89 18.08
N ARG A 5 12.10 -1.74 17.55
CA ARG A 5 10.69 -1.81 17.99
C ARG A 5 10.58 -2.30 19.43
N LYS A 6 11.46 -3.22 19.85
CA LYS A 6 11.58 -3.68 21.24
C LYS A 6 12.02 -2.55 22.17
N LEU A 7 13.08 -1.81 21.82
CA LEU A 7 13.55 -0.65 22.59
C LEU A 7 12.47 0.42 22.75
N MET A 8 11.76 0.74 21.67
CA MET A 8 10.65 1.69 21.72
C MET A 8 9.52 1.22 22.63
N ARG A 9 9.15 -0.07 22.58
CA ARG A 9 8.14 -0.64 23.47
C ARG A 9 8.55 -0.62 24.94
N ILE A 10 9.83 -0.83 25.24
CA ILE A 10 10.37 -0.71 26.61
C ILE A 10 10.18 0.72 27.13
N GLN A 11 10.32 1.72 26.25
CA GLN A 11 10.07 3.13 26.57
C GLN A 11 8.59 3.53 26.49
N ALA A 12 7.66 2.56 26.43
CA ALA A 12 6.22 2.78 26.24
C ALA A 12 5.83 3.56 24.97
N LEU A 13 6.74 3.70 23.99
CA LEU A 13 6.46 4.33 22.71
C LEU A 13 5.73 3.34 21.78
N ARG A 14 4.40 3.52 21.67
CA ARG A 14 3.54 2.74 20.78
C ARG A 14 3.57 3.32 19.37
N CYS A 15 4.64 3.01 18.64
CA CYS A 15 4.83 3.44 17.26
C CYS A 15 5.18 2.27 16.35
N ASN A 16 4.84 2.42 15.07
CA ASN A 16 5.36 1.60 13.99
C ASN A 16 6.53 2.33 13.35
N VAL A 17 7.56 1.57 13.00
CA VAL A 17 8.73 2.12 12.35
C VAL A 17 8.76 1.57 10.93
N VAL A 18 8.90 2.48 9.98
CA VAL A 18 8.74 2.24 8.55
C VAL A 18 9.99 2.77 7.84
N TYR A 19 10.60 1.95 6.99
CA TYR A 19 11.70 2.39 6.14
C TYR A 19 11.16 3.07 4.89
N CYS A 20 11.84 4.12 4.46
CA CYS A 20 11.54 4.84 3.23
C CYS A 20 12.84 5.18 2.52
N GLN A 21 12.73 5.53 1.23
CA GLN A 21 13.84 6.00 0.41
C GLN A 21 15.01 5.02 0.40
N LYS A 22 14.79 3.78 -0.03
CA LYS A 22 15.85 2.77 -0.11
C LYS A 22 16.45 2.45 1.27
N GLY A 23 15.63 2.49 2.32
CA GLY A 23 16.08 2.27 3.70
C GLY A 23 17.00 3.36 4.27
N LEU A 24 17.28 4.44 3.52
CA LEU A 24 18.10 5.56 3.97
C LEU A 24 17.36 6.43 4.99
N ARG A 25 16.03 6.36 5.00
CA ARG A 25 15.19 7.13 5.92
C ARG A 25 14.32 6.20 6.75
N LEU A 26 14.23 6.53 8.03
CA LEU A 26 13.41 5.81 8.99
C LEU A 26 12.33 6.74 9.51
N ASN A 27 11.07 6.40 9.24
CA ASN A 27 9.90 7.14 9.71
C ASN A 27 9.28 6.40 10.90
N VAL A 28 9.02 7.14 11.98
CA VAL A 28 8.31 6.64 13.15
C VAL A 28 6.90 7.20 13.12
N ILE A 29 5.92 6.34 12.92
CA ILE A 29 4.50 6.72 12.87
C ILE A 29 3.77 6.16 14.09
N CYS A 30 2.81 6.91 14.62
CA CYS A 30 1.92 6.40 15.65
C CYS A 30 1.20 5.14 15.16
N VAL A 31 0.88 4.20 16.05
CA VAL A 31 0.14 2.97 15.68
C VAL A 31 -1.18 3.29 14.95
N LEU A 32 -1.83 4.40 15.31
CA LEU A 32 -3.08 4.85 14.69
C LEU A 32 -2.89 5.60 13.37
N ALA A 33 -1.66 5.93 12.98
CA ALA A 33 -1.34 6.62 11.74
C ALA A 33 -0.95 5.63 10.61
N SER A 34 -1.29 4.34 10.75
CA SER A 34 -1.06 3.36 9.69
C SER A 34 -2.11 3.45 8.58
N ARG A 35 -1.79 2.90 7.39
CA ARG A 35 -2.70 2.88 6.24
C ARG A 35 -3.99 2.12 6.50
N SER A 36 -3.93 0.96 7.15
CA SER A 36 -5.12 0.23 7.59
C SER A 36 -6.04 1.06 8.50
N GLN A 37 -5.45 1.87 9.39
CA GLN A 37 -6.22 2.76 10.27
C GLN A 37 -6.81 3.94 9.49
N ALA A 38 -6.08 4.49 8.51
CA ALA A 38 -6.59 5.52 7.62
C ALA A 38 -7.80 5.02 6.81
N LEU A 39 -7.73 3.84 6.20
CA LEU A 39 -8.88 3.25 5.47
C LEU A 39 -10.07 3.00 6.39
N ARG A 40 -9.84 2.46 7.60
CA ARG A 40 -10.90 2.28 8.60
C ARG A 40 -11.50 3.62 9.01
N TYR A 41 -10.69 4.65 9.17
CA TYR A 41 -11.14 5.99 9.52
C TYR A 41 -12.02 6.58 8.41
N LEU A 42 -11.61 6.46 7.14
CA LEU A 42 -12.42 6.89 5.99
C LEU A 42 -13.78 6.17 5.96
N LEU A 43 -13.79 4.86 6.20
CA LEU A 43 -15.04 4.10 6.30
C LEU A 43 -15.94 4.58 7.44
N VAL A 44 -15.42 4.62 8.67
CA VAL A 44 -16.22 4.85 9.88
C VAL A 44 -16.60 6.32 10.08
N ARG A 45 -15.66 7.24 9.85
CA ARG A 45 -15.86 8.67 10.14
C ARG A 45 -16.34 9.44 8.93
N CYS A 46 -15.88 9.09 7.74
CA CYS A 46 -16.28 9.77 6.51
C CYS A 46 -17.42 9.04 5.78
N SER A 47 -17.91 7.91 6.31
CA SER A 47 -18.95 7.08 5.67
C SER A 47 -18.62 6.72 4.21
N ILE A 48 -17.32 6.56 3.90
CA ILE A 48 -16.86 6.22 2.55
C ILE A 48 -16.98 4.72 2.37
N ASP A 49 -17.72 4.30 1.35
CA ASP A 49 -17.74 2.91 0.93
C ASP A 49 -16.40 2.53 0.27
N LEU A 50 -15.61 1.74 0.99
CA LEU A 50 -14.29 1.30 0.53
C LEU A 50 -14.36 0.41 -0.72
N SER A 51 -15.50 -0.23 -1.01
CA SER A 51 -15.66 -1.05 -2.23
C SER A 51 -15.65 -0.22 -3.52
N ASN A 52 -16.03 1.05 -3.42
CA ASN A 52 -15.99 2.02 -4.51
C ASN A 52 -14.66 2.79 -4.57
N MET A 53 -13.75 2.55 -3.63
CA MET A 53 -12.46 3.22 -3.57
C MET A 53 -11.42 2.47 -4.41
N VAL A 54 -10.59 3.25 -5.12
CA VAL A 54 -9.37 2.75 -5.76
C VAL A 54 -8.16 3.20 -4.96
N VAL A 55 -7.27 2.26 -4.64
CA VAL A 55 -5.97 2.53 -4.00
C VAL A 55 -4.87 2.22 -5.00
N PHE A 56 -3.98 3.18 -5.21
CA PHE A 56 -2.79 3.02 -6.03
C PHE A 56 -1.60 2.63 -5.16
N VAL A 57 -0.83 1.64 -5.59
CA VAL A 57 0.28 1.03 -4.85
C VAL A 57 1.44 0.84 -5.83
N GLY A 58 2.68 1.16 -5.46
CA GLY A 58 3.84 0.85 -6.29
C GLY A 58 4.22 -0.63 -6.20
N GLU A 59 4.67 -1.23 -7.29
CA GLU A 59 5.23 -2.60 -7.33
C GLU A 59 6.38 -2.77 -6.31
N SER A 60 7.31 -1.82 -6.30
CA SER A 60 8.55 -1.86 -5.53
C SER A 60 8.66 -0.77 -4.46
N GLY A 61 7.53 -0.19 -4.04
CA GLY A 61 7.52 0.83 -2.98
C GLY A 61 7.77 0.24 -1.59
N ASP A 62 8.80 0.74 -0.88
CA ASP A 62 9.25 0.28 0.45
C ASP A 62 8.11 0.00 1.43
N THR A 63 7.07 0.83 1.37
CA THR A 63 5.97 0.78 2.33
C THR A 63 4.68 0.30 1.69
N ASP A 64 4.49 0.38 0.38
CA ASP A 64 3.16 0.50 -0.24
C ASP A 64 2.19 -0.66 0.09
N TYR A 65 2.73 -1.83 0.44
CA TYR A 65 1.97 -3.01 0.87
C TYR A 65 1.73 -3.12 2.39
N GLU A 66 2.54 -2.52 3.28
CA GLU A 66 2.38 -2.80 4.73
C GLU A 66 1.02 -2.35 5.30
N GLY A 67 0.22 -3.31 5.77
CA GLY A 67 -1.10 -3.00 6.31
C GLY A 67 -2.11 -2.51 5.26
N LEU A 68 -1.88 -2.82 3.98
CA LEU A 68 -2.92 -2.80 2.97
C LEU A 68 -3.94 -3.89 3.31
N LEU A 69 -5.22 -3.53 3.42
CA LEU A 69 -6.30 -4.49 3.67
C LEU A 69 -6.79 -5.02 2.32
N GLY A 70 -6.25 -6.16 1.88
CA GLY A 70 -6.67 -6.80 0.64
C GLY A 70 -8.17 -7.13 0.61
N GLY A 71 -8.77 -7.06 -0.58
CA GLY A 71 -10.13 -7.56 -0.84
C GLY A 71 -11.28 -6.59 -0.58
N ILE A 72 -11.09 -5.52 0.20
CA ILE A 72 -12.16 -4.54 0.49
C ILE A 72 -12.25 -3.46 -0.59
N HIS A 73 -11.10 -2.91 -1.00
CA HIS A 73 -11.00 -1.86 -2.01
C HIS A 73 -10.43 -2.42 -3.31
N LYS A 74 -10.59 -1.66 -4.40
CA LYS A 74 -9.93 -1.97 -5.66
C LYS A 74 -8.50 -1.44 -5.62
N THR A 75 -7.53 -2.24 -6.05
CA THR A 75 -6.11 -1.89 -6.01
C THR A 75 -5.54 -1.84 -7.42
N VAL A 76 -4.84 -0.75 -7.74
CA VAL A 76 -4.02 -0.66 -8.96
C VAL A 76 -2.56 -0.68 -8.56
N ILE A 77 -1.82 -1.69 -9.02
CA ILE A 77 -0.38 -1.83 -8.81
C ILE A 77 0.32 -1.13 -9.97
N LEU A 78 1.07 -0.07 -9.69
CA LEU A 78 1.85 0.68 -10.67
C LEU A 78 3.22 0.02 -10.83
N LYS A 79 3.46 -0.58 -11.99
CA LYS A 79 4.75 -1.19 -12.35
C LYS A 79 5.73 -0.15 -12.90
N GLY A 80 7.01 -0.50 -12.85
CA GLY A 80 8.10 0.31 -13.40
C GLY A 80 8.40 1.59 -12.61
N ILE A 81 7.70 1.83 -11.50
CA ILE A 81 8.04 2.90 -10.55
C ILE A 81 9.03 2.34 -9.54
N ALA A 82 10.19 2.99 -9.47
CA ALA A 82 11.20 2.71 -8.45
C ALA A 82 11.74 1.25 -8.53
N SER A 83 11.90 0.74 -9.75
CA SER A 83 12.41 -0.61 -10.07
C SER A 83 13.78 -0.92 -9.42
N ASP A 84 14.60 0.12 -9.19
CA ASP A 84 15.89 0.03 -8.52
C ASP A 84 15.82 -0.36 -7.02
N LEU A 85 14.63 -0.54 -6.44
CA LEU A 85 14.40 -0.85 -5.03
C LEU A 85 14.16 -2.33 -4.71
N HIS A 86 14.14 -3.21 -5.72
CA HIS A 86 13.83 -4.64 -5.53
C HIS A 86 14.68 -5.32 -4.45
N GLU A 87 15.94 -4.90 -4.25
CA GLU A 87 16.86 -5.51 -3.29
C GLU A 87 16.47 -5.28 -1.82
N LEU A 88 15.76 -4.18 -1.49
CA LEU A 88 15.31 -3.91 -0.12
C LEU A 88 13.99 -4.59 0.22
N HIS A 89 13.20 -4.92 -0.80
CA HIS A 89 11.96 -5.67 -0.66
C HIS A 89 12.16 -7.15 -0.33
N GLY A 90 13.35 -7.70 -0.54
CA GLY A 90 13.69 -9.08 -0.13
C GLY A 90 13.69 -9.31 1.38
N ASN A 91 13.65 -8.26 2.19
CA ASN A 91 13.70 -8.32 3.65
C ASN A 91 12.33 -8.11 4.34
N ARG A 92 11.22 -8.33 3.61
CA ARG A 92 9.89 -8.35 4.22
C ARG A 92 9.83 -9.48 5.24
N SER A 93 9.19 -9.24 6.39
CA SER A 93 8.99 -10.28 7.41
C SER A 93 7.87 -11.27 7.06
N TYR A 94 7.28 -11.14 5.87
CA TYR A 94 6.13 -11.91 5.39
C TYR A 94 6.19 -12.08 3.86
N PRO A 95 5.65 -13.18 3.31
CA PRO A 95 5.42 -13.39 1.88
C PRO A 95 4.48 -12.33 1.29
N MET A 96 4.65 -12.00 0.01
CA MET A 96 3.77 -11.02 -0.65
C MET A 96 2.34 -11.55 -0.78
N GLU A 97 2.21 -12.87 -0.94
CA GLU A 97 0.96 -13.61 -1.00
C GLU A 97 0.12 -13.44 0.28
N ASP A 98 0.75 -13.21 1.43
CA ASP A 98 0.06 -13.02 2.72
C ASP A 98 -0.58 -11.63 2.86
N VAL A 99 -0.20 -10.67 2.01
CA VAL A 99 -0.70 -9.29 2.07
C VAL A 99 -1.57 -8.95 0.88
N ILE A 100 -1.29 -9.53 -0.28
CA ILE A 100 -2.09 -9.35 -1.48
C ILE A 100 -2.53 -10.70 -2.04
N PRO A 101 -3.86 -10.93 -2.17
CA PRO A 101 -4.35 -12.04 -2.96
C PRO A 101 -4.10 -11.73 -4.43
N LEU A 102 -2.97 -12.23 -4.96
CA LEU A 102 -2.51 -12.00 -6.33
C LEU A 102 -3.57 -12.35 -7.40
N ASN A 103 -4.54 -13.21 -7.08
CA ASN A 103 -5.60 -13.67 -7.98
C ASN A 103 -6.97 -13.01 -7.72
N SER A 104 -7.00 -11.84 -7.07
CA SER A 104 -8.26 -11.14 -6.80
C SER A 104 -8.71 -10.31 -8.02
N PRO A 105 -10.00 -10.34 -8.40
CA PRO A 105 -10.54 -9.50 -9.48
C PRO A 105 -10.48 -8.01 -9.14
N ASN A 106 -10.28 -7.66 -7.86
CA ASN A 106 -10.17 -6.29 -7.40
C ASN A 106 -8.75 -5.72 -7.54
N ILE A 107 -7.80 -6.48 -8.10
CA ILE A 107 -6.39 -6.08 -8.18
C ILE A 107 -5.94 -6.14 -9.64
N ILE A 108 -5.46 -5.01 -10.15
CA ILE A 108 -4.99 -4.87 -11.53
C ILE A 108 -3.62 -4.20 -11.56
N GLU A 109 -2.77 -4.66 -12.45
CA GLU A 109 -1.46 -4.06 -12.66
C GLU A 109 -1.52 -3.09 -13.84
N ALA A 110 -0.94 -1.90 -13.66
CA ALA A 110 -0.66 -0.95 -14.72
C ALA A 110 0.82 -1.07 -15.09
N GLU A 111 1.11 -1.42 -16.34
CA GLU A 111 2.48 -1.68 -16.82
C GLU A 111 3.40 -0.47 -16.73
N GLU A 112 2.82 0.74 -16.80
CA GLU A 112 3.55 2.00 -16.73
C GLU A 112 2.81 3.01 -15.84
N CYS A 113 3.56 3.94 -15.25
CA CYS A 113 3.02 5.10 -14.55
C CYS A 113 2.62 6.22 -15.52
N GLY A 114 1.84 5.86 -16.55
CA GLY A 114 1.31 6.78 -17.54
C GLY A 114 -0.19 7.01 -17.36
N PRO A 115 -0.73 8.18 -17.75
CA PRO A 115 -2.16 8.45 -17.67
C PRO A 115 -2.99 7.43 -18.47
N ASP A 116 -2.50 7.00 -19.63
CA ASP A 116 -3.18 6.01 -20.48
C ASP A 116 -3.20 4.62 -19.84
N ALA A 117 -2.07 4.18 -19.27
CA ALA A 117 -1.97 2.90 -18.56
C ALA A 117 -2.87 2.87 -17.31
N ILE A 118 -2.90 3.96 -16.54
CA ILE A 118 -3.78 4.11 -15.38
C ILE A 118 -5.24 4.07 -15.81
N LYS A 119 -5.60 4.77 -16.89
CA LYS A 119 -6.96 4.76 -17.44
C LYS A 119 -7.39 3.36 -17.85
N MET A 120 -6.55 2.63 -18.59
CA MET A 120 -6.84 1.24 -18.96
C MET A 120 -7.00 0.33 -17.74
N ALA A 121 -6.18 0.49 -16.70
CA ALA A 121 -6.31 -0.27 -15.46
C ALA A 121 -7.64 0.01 -14.74
N LEU A 122 -8.05 1.29 -14.70
CA LEU A 122 -9.35 1.69 -14.13
C LEU A 122 -10.54 1.14 -14.93
N GLU A 123 -10.47 1.18 -16.26
CA GLU A 123 -11.50 0.61 -17.13
C GLU A 123 -11.65 -0.90 -16.90
N LYS A 124 -10.54 -1.64 -16.76
CA LYS A 124 -10.56 -3.07 -16.40
C LYS A 124 -11.17 -3.34 -15.02
N LEU A 125 -11.06 -2.38 -14.08
CA LEU A 125 -11.73 -2.41 -12.77
C LEU A 125 -13.23 -2.02 -12.83
N GLY A 126 -13.76 -1.78 -14.04
CA GLY A 126 -15.14 -1.34 -14.28
C GLY A 126 -15.37 0.14 -13.95
N ILE A 127 -14.31 0.96 -13.89
CA ILE A 127 -14.38 2.39 -13.58
C ILE A 127 -14.21 3.17 -14.87
N ASN A 128 -15.32 3.64 -15.42
CA ASN A 128 -15.32 4.48 -16.60
C ASN A 128 -15.10 5.93 -16.18
N LEU A 129 -13.94 6.49 -16.55
CA LEU A 129 -13.74 7.93 -16.46
C LEU A 129 -14.61 8.59 -17.53
N LEU A 130 -15.62 9.35 -17.10
CA LEU A 130 -16.45 10.16 -18.00
C LEU A 130 -15.53 11.01 -18.88
N LYS A 131 -15.75 10.96 -20.20
CA LYS A 131 -15.13 11.94 -21.09
C LYS A 131 -15.62 13.33 -20.68
N PRO A 132 -14.73 14.34 -20.59
CA PRO A 132 -15.13 15.71 -20.32
C PRO A 132 -16.09 16.24 -21.39
#